data_AF-A0A1Q2D6T4-F1
#
_entry.id   AF-A0A1Q2D6T4-F1
#
_cell.length_a   1.000
_cell.length_b   1.000
_cell.length_c   1.000
_cell.angle_alpha   90.00
_cell.angle_beta   90.00
_cell.angle_gamma   90.00
#
_symmetry.space_group_name_H-M   'P 1'
#
loop_
_entity.id
_entity.type
_entity.pdbx_description
1 polymer ?
#
loop_
_entity_poly.entity_id
_entity_poly.type
_entity_poly.pdbx_seq_one_letter_code
_entity_poly.pdbx_strand_id
1 'polypeptide(L)'
;MEALLALVFTNISKFLNYLNINPRLQNKIFTVAGVFPTLYILRIVKGYYANKNYWQSAVYLIIFIILMYFIIINFIYYFRDKKVKWDVTNFIEDIVPEDVTFNGDAPTNPASTPVIHGEKLALDLVDEADMILEDIIQKLIDSKQIAHNELSVDTYFLDKYTLIPYYKIRYGELFIGSSYKDMQKIATIHLKENADDLVPLGVFVLGGPYKKDGIIYKEPYAIQLRVKEADKINATESEPTTSDTTIANNKNDTNDNH
;
A
#
# COMPACT_ATOMS: atom_id res chain seq x y z
N MET A 1 12.77 31.55 -4.73
CA MET A 1 13.67 30.43 -4.37
C MET A 1 12.89 29.11 -4.28
N GLU A 2 11.76 29.09 -3.56
CA GLU A 2 10.77 28.00 -3.50
C GLU A 2 10.39 27.38 -4.86
N ALA A 3 10.02 28.20 -5.85
CA ALA A 3 9.60 27.72 -7.17
C ALA A 3 10.69 26.99 -7.96
N LEU A 4 11.96 27.38 -7.78
CA LEU A 4 13.10 26.71 -8.43
C LEU A 4 13.38 25.36 -7.79
N LEU A 5 13.27 25.26 -6.46
CA LEU A 5 13.41 23.99 -5.75
C LEU A 5 12.29 23.02 -6.14
N ALA A 6 11.04 23.48 -6.15
CA ALA A 6 9.90 22.67 -6.56
C ALA A 6 10.05 22.16 -8.01
N LEU A 7 10.53 23.01 -8.91
CA LEU A 7 10.80 22.65 -10.30
C LEU A 7 11.93 21.63 -10.39
N VAL A 8 13.02 21.79 -9.67
CA VAL A 8 14.13 20.83 -9.64
C VAL A 8 13.69 19.48 -9.08
N PHE A 9 12.98 19.46 -7.94
CA PHE A 9 12.45 18.22 -7.37
C PHE A 9 11.44 17.51 -8.29
N THR A 10 10.55 18.27 -8.94
CA THR A 10 9.57 17.71 -9.89
C THR A 10 10.25 17.10 -11.12
N ASN A 11 11.29 17.77 -11.64
CA ASN A 11 12.02 17.26 -12.80
C ASN A 11 12.91 16.05 -12.44
N ILE A 12 13.53 16.04 -11.26
CA ILE A 12 14.26 14.86 -10.76
C ILE A 12 13.30 13.69 -10.55
N SER A 13 12.14 13.92 -9.93
CA SER A 13 11.12 12.89 -9.72
C SER A 13 10.61 12.33 -11.06
N LYS A 14 10.33 13.18 -12.04
CA LYS A 14 9.96 12.76 -13.41
C LYS A 14 11.10 12.02 -14.12
N PHE A 15 12.35 12.47 -13.98
CA PHE A 15 13.51 11.83 -14.58
C PHE A 15 13.77 10.44 -13.98
N LEU A 16 13.65 10.30 -12.66
CA LEU A 16 13.79 9.01 -11.97
C LEU A 16 12.66 8.04 -12.32
N ASN A 17 11.42 8.55 -12.47
CA ASN A 17 10.27 7.75 -12.88
C ASN A 17 10.38 7.34 -14.37
N TYR A 18 10.87 8.23 -15.24
CA TYR A 18 11.10 7.97 -16.66
C TYR A 18 12.13 6.87 -16.91
N LEU A 19 13.12 6.74 -16.04
CA LEU A 19 14.14 5.68 -16.16
C LEU A 19 13.64 4.30 -15.71
N ASN A 20 12.37 4.16 -15.30
CA ASN A 20 11.77 2.93 -14.78
C ASN A 20 12.71 2.21 -13.78
N ILE A 21 13.36 3.00 -12.92
CA ILE A 21 14.45 2.55 -12.07
C ILE A 21 13.86 1.62 -11.00
N ASN A 22 14.41 0.41 -10.89
CA ASN A 22 14.09 -0.52 -9.81
C ASN A 22 14.16 0.24 -8.46
N PRO A 23 13.15 0.15 -7.58
CA PRO A 23 13.11 0.85 -6.29
C PRO A 23 14.38 0.67 -5.43
N ARG A 24 15.07 -0.46 -5.58
CA ARG A 24 16.36 -0.72 -4.94
C ARG A 24 17.46 0.26 -5.37
N LEU A 25 17.48 0.67 -6.63
CA LEU A 25 18.42 1.66 -7.15
C LEU A 25 17.98 3.09 -6.79
N GLN A 26 16.68 3.37 -6.70
CA GLN A 26 16.16 4.64 -6.19
C GLN A 26 16.60 4.88 -4.73
N ASN A 27 16.47 3.89 -3.86
CA ASN A 27 16.89 4.00 -2.46
C ASN A 27 18.42 4.12 -2.30
N LYS A 28 19.20 3.49 -3.19
CA LYS A 28 20.66 3.72 -3.28
C LYS A 28 20.98 5.18 -3.62
N ILE A 29 20.29 5.75 -4.60
CA ILE A 29 20.48 7.16 -4.99
C ILE A 29 20.12 8.08 -3.83
N PHE A 30 19.01 7.85 -3.12
CA PHE A 30 18.63 8.66 -1.97
C PHE A 30 19.64 8.57 -0.82
N THR A 31 20.18 7.38 -0.56
CA THR A 31 21.22 7.19 0.47
C THR A 31 22.47 8.01 0.13
N VAL A 32 22.91 7.98 -1.14
CA VAL A 32 24.06 8.78 -1.61
C VAL A 32 23.74 10.28 -1.60
N ALA A 33 22.54 10.67 -2.02
CA ALA A 33 22.10 12.06 -2.00
C ALA A 33 22.05 12.63 -0.57
N GLY A 34 21.69 11.82 0.42
CA GLY A 34 21.66 12.19 1.84
C GLY A 34 23.03 12.50 2.46
N VAL A 35 24.12 12.03 1.85
CA VAL A 35 25.49 12.33 2.31
C VAL A 35 25.81 13.82 2.20
N PHE A 36 25.38 14.48 1.12
CA PHE A 36 25.67 15.89 0.86
C PHE A 36 25.13 16.85 1.93
N PRO A 37 23.82 16.83 2.30
CA PRO A 37 23.32 17.67 3.37
C PRO A 37 23.94 17.31 4.73
N THR A 38 24.25 16.05 4.98
CA THR A 38 24.89 15.62 6.24
C THR A 38 26.30 16.19 6.38
N LEU A 39 27.12 16.14 5.32
CA LEU A 39 28.44 16.79 5.30
C LEU A 39 28.34 18.31 5.41
N TYR A 40 27.28 18.92 4.90
CA TYR A 40 27.02 20.35 5.06
C TYR A 40 26.77 20.72 6.54
N ILE A 41 26.05 19.89 7.30
CA ILE A 41 25.88 20.09 8.75
C ILE A 41 27.24 20.06 9.46
N LEU A 42 28.15 19.16 9.07
CA LEU A 42 29.51 19.12 9.64
C LEU A 42 30.27 20.44 9.38
N ARG A 43 30.09 21.05 8.20
CA ARG A 43 30.64 22.39 7.91
C ARG A 43 30.07 23.45 8.84
N ILE A 44 28.76 23.41 9.11
CA ILE A 44 28.08 24.33 10.05
C ILE A 44 28.66 24.18 11.46
N VAL A 45 28.85 22.94 11.93
CA VAL A 45 29.46 22.64 13.25
C VAL A 45 30.84 23.29 13.38
N LYS A 46 31.69 23.15 12.35
CA LYS A 46 33.02 23.79 12.32
C LYS A 46 32.92 25.32 12.40
N GLY A 47 31.93 25.92 11.73
CA GLY A 47 31.67 27.36 11.80
C GLY A 47 31.30 27.82 13.21
N TYR A 48 30.37 27.14 13.88
CA TYR A 48 29.97 27.47 15.24
C TYR A 48 31.07 27.23 16.27
N TYR A 49 31.88 26.19 16.08
CA TYR A 49 33.03 25.91 16.93
C TYR A 49 34.08 27.02 16.86
N ALA A 50 34.40 27.51 15.64
CA ALA A 50 35.29 28.64 15.44
C ALA A 50 34.74 29.95 16.05
N ASN A 51 33.41 30.11 16.05
CA ASN A 51 32.72 31.27 16.63
C ASN A 51 32.52 31.17 18.17
N LYS A 52 33.19 30.21 18.84
CA LYS A 52 33.07 29.94 20.29
C LYS A 52 31.64 29.64 20.79
N ASN A 53 30.71 29.32 19.88
CA ASN A 53 29.34 28.97 20.24
C ASN A 53 29.21 27.47 20.43
N TYR A 54 29.72 26.98 21.56
CA TYR A 54 29.82 25.55 21.85
C TYR A 54 28.47 24.88 22.01
N TRP A 55 27.46 25.57 22.54
CA TRP A 55 26.12 25.01 22.70
C TRP A 55 25.49 24.65 21.36
N GLN A 56 25.46 25.61 20.42
CA GLN A 56 24.91 25.34 19.08
C GLN A 56 25.77 24.32 18.32
N SER A 57 27.10 24.40 18.45
CA SER A 57 28.01 23.42 17.87
C SER A 57 27.70 21.99 18.36
N ALA A 58 27.44 21.79 19.66
CA ALA A 58 27.10 20.50 20.24
C ALA A 58 25.75 19.96 19.71
N VAL A 59 24.73 20.81 19.61
CA VAL A 59 23.41 20.39 19.07
C VAL A 59 23.54 19.94 17.62
N TYR A 60 24.19 20.72 16.75
CA TYR A 60 24.39 20.34 15.36
C TYR A 60 25.31 19.13 15.20
N LEU A 61 26.26 18.92 16.11
CA LEU A 61 27.11 17.73 16.13
C LEU A 61 26.30 16.48 16.45
N ILE A 62 25.37 16.54 17.42
CA ILE A 62 24.49 15.42 17.73
C ILE A 62 23.60 15.07 16.53
N ILE A 63 23.00 16.07 15.88
CA ILE A 63 22.18 15.88 14.67
C ILE A 63 23.02 15.21 13.56
N PHE A 64 24.25 15.68 13.35
CA PHE A 64 25.17 15.06 12.39
C PHE A 64 25.45 13.59 12.69
N ILE A 65 25.70 13.24 13.97
CA ILE A 65 25.96 11.86 14.37
C ILE A 65 24.75 10.96 14.09
N ILE A 66 23.53 11.42 14.42
CA ILE A 66 22.29 10.67 14.17
C ILE A 66 22.10 10.44 12.67
N LEU A 67 22.23 11.48 11.84
CA LEU A 67 22.07 11.36 10.38
C LEU A 67 23.15 10.47 9.76
N MET A 68 24.40 10.62 10.22
CA MET A 68 25.52 9.78 9.77
C MET A 68 25.28 8.32 10.12
N TYR A 69 24.75 8.03 11.31
CA TYR A 69 24.38 6.68 11.73
C TYR A 69 23.36 6.05 10.76
N PHE A 70 22.27 6.76 10.44
CA PHE A 70 21.29 6.29 9.47
C PHE A 70 21.87 6.10 8.07
N ILE A 71 22.75 6.99 7.61
CA ILE A 71 23.41 6.84 6.31
C ILE A 71 24.27 5.58 6.28
N ILE A 72 25.04 5.31 7.33
CA ILE A 72 25.91 4.13 7.39
C ILE A 72 25.09 2.84 7.36
N ILE A 73 24.00 2.77 8.12
CA ILE A 73 23.11 1.61 8.10
C ILE A 73 22.47 1.42 6.73
N ASN A 74 21.87 2.47 6.17
CA ASN A 74 21.29 2.41 4.83
C ASN A 74 22.33 2.03 3.78
N PHE A 75 23.56 2.53 3.90
CA PHE A 75 24.64 2.18 2.99
C PHE A 75 24.99 0.69 3.08
N ILE A 76 25.15 0.14 4.28
CA ILE A 76 25.46 -1.30 4.45
C ILE A 76 24.28 -2.15 3.95
N TYR A 77 23.05 -1.77 4.27
CA TYR A 77 21.85 -2.47 3.85
C TYR A 77 21.73 -2.52 2.32
N TYR A 78 21.81 -1.36 1.64
CA TYR A 78 21.59 -1.29 0.19
C TYR A 78 22.80 -1.71 -0.66
N PHE A 79 24.03 -1.51 -0.20
CA PHE A 79 25.24 -1.85 -0.98
C PHE A 79 25.83 -3.21 -0.66
N ARG A 80 25.60 -3.75 0.54
CA ARG A 80 26.20 -5.01 0.99
C ARG A 80 25.21 -6.16 1.13
N ASP A 81 23.92 -5.91 0.92
CA ASP A 81 22.83 -6.90 1.03
C ASP A 81 22.89 -7.70 2.35
N LYS A 82 23.30 -7.02 3.43
CA LYS A 82 23.42 -7.62 4.76
C LYS A 82 22.71 -6.74 5.78
N LYS A 83 21.72 -7.30 6.48
CA LYS A 83 21.12 -6.69 7.66
C LYS A 83 22.18 -6.65 8.79
N VAL A 84 22.40 -5.48 9.40
CA VAL A 84 23.38 -5.31 10.49
C VAL A 84 22.68 -5.56 11.82
N LYS A 85 23.25 -6.39 12.70
CA LYS A 85 22.65 -6.75 14.00
C LYS A 85 22.47 -5.59 15.01
N TRP A 86 22.97 -4.40 14.67
CA TRP A 86 22.92 -3.18 15.51
C TRP A 86 21.92 -2.15 14.96
N ASP A 87 21.02 -2.60 14.09
CA ASP A 87 19.97 -1.78 13.50
C ASP A 87 18.79 -1.66 14.48
N VAL A 88 18.43 -0.43 14.86
CA VAL A 88 17.27 -0.15 15.71
C VAL A 88 15.95 -0.34 14.94
N THR A 89 16.00 -0.58 13.63
CA THR A 89 14.83 -0.84 12.79
C THR A 89 14.03 -2.08 13.23
N ASN A 90 14.65 -3.07 13.88
CA ASN A 90 13.93 -4.21 14.46
C ASN A 90 12.92 -3.81 15.55
N PHE A 91 13.09 -2.64 16.19
CA PHE A 91 12.08 -2.10 17.13
C PHE A 91 10.88 -1.45 16.42
N ILE A 92 10.99 -1.18 15.12
CA ILE A 92 9.93 -0.62 14.28
C ILE A 92 9.21 -1.75 13.52
N GLU A 93 9.83 -2.91 13.32
CA GLU A 93 9.24 -4.12 12.71
C GLU A 93 7.98 -4.61 13.43
N ASP A 94 7.89 -4.45 14.76
CA ASP A 94 6.66 -4.78 15.53
C ASP A 94 5.51 -3.78 15.28
N ILE A 95 5.82 -2.58 14.78
CA ILE A 95 4.84 -1.51 14.54
C ILE A 95 4.49 -1.39 13.06
N VAL A 96 5.39 -1.84 12.17
CA VAL A 96 5.27 -1.79 10.72
C VAL A 96 5.66 -3.17 10.18
N PRO A 97 4.67 -4.02 9.80
CA PRO A 97 4.96 -5.36 9.31
C PRO A 97 5.93 -5.32 8.11
N GLU A 98 6.83 -6.29 8.08
CA GLU A 98 7.97 -6.42 7.15
C GLU A 98 7.57 -6.51 5.66
N ASP A 99 6.27 -6.54 5.37
CA ASP A 99 5.68 -6.56 4.03
C ASP A 99 5.56 -5.18 3.36
N VAL A 100 5.68 -4.08 4.11
CA VAL A 100 5.74 -2.71 3.53
C VAL A 100 7.16 -2.16 3.38
N THR A 101 8.18 -2.88 3.86
CA THR A 101 9.59 -2.47 3.75
C THR A 101 10.37 -3.44 2.87
N PHE A 102 10.24 -3.25 1.55
CA PHE A 102 11.26 -3.55 0.53
C PHE A 102 12.06 -4.85 0.74
N ASN A 103 11.42 -6.01 0.63
CA ASN A 103 12.14 -7.25 0.39
C ASN A 103 12.73 -7.26 -1.04
N GLY A 104 14.06 -7.12 -1.11
CA GLY A 104 14.88 -7.09 -2.32
C GLY A 104 15.11 -8.45 -2.99
N ASP A 105 14.37 -9.48 -2.58
CA ASP A 105 14.35 -10.82 -3.18
C ASP A 105 12.97 -11.14 -3.79
N ALA A 106 12.26 -10.14 -4.31
CA ALA A 106 11.20 -10.43 -5.26
C ALA A 106 11.86 -11.01 -6.52
N PRO A 107 11.60 -12.27 -6.91
CA PRO A 107 12.07 -12.77 -8.19
C PRO A 107 11.50 -11.85 -9.27
N THR A 108 12.38 -11.22 -10.04
CA THR A 108 12.03 -10.53 -11.28
C THR A 108 11.67 -11.58 -12.34
N ASN A 109 10.61 -12.34 -12.07
CA ASN A 109 9.86 -13.00 -13.11
C ASN A 109 8.83 -11.97 -13.58
N PRO A 110 8.82 -11.55 -14.86
CA PRO A 110 7.79 -10.66 -15.42
C PRO A 110 6.40 -11.33 -15.51
N ALA A 111 6.14 -12.33 -14.68
CA ALA A 111 4.91 -13.11 -14.59
C ALA A 111 4.48 -13.38 -13.13
N SER A 112 5.10 -12.75 -12.12
CA SER A 112 4.54 -12.75 -10.77
C SER A 112 3.44 -11.69 -10.71
N THR A 113 2.19 -12.16 -10.68
CA THR A 113 1.04 -11.33 -10.30
C THR A 113 1.39 -10.53 -9.05
N PRO A 114 1.15 -9.20 -9.01
CA PRO A 114 1.37 -8.41 -7.81
C PRO A 114 0.63 -9.09 -6.65
N VAL A 115 1.40 -9.54 -5.66
CA VAL A 115 0.83 -10.08 -4.42
C VAL A 115 0.34 -8.87 -3.65
N ILE A 116 -0.89 -8.48 -3.92
CA ILE A 116 -1.52 -7.42 -3.16
C ILE A 116 -1.79 -7.99 -1.77
N HIS A 117 -1.22 -7.35 -0.76
CA HIS A 117 -1.46 -7.64 0.65
C HIS A 117 -2.86 -7.14 1.03
N GLY A 118 -3.49 -7.82 1.99
CA GLY A 118 -4.85 -7.50 2.41
C GLY A 118 -5.91 -8.45 1.87
N GLU A 119 -6.95 -8.59 2.67
CA GLU A 119 -7.95 -9.61 2.45
C GLU A 119 -9.13 -9.09 1.61
N LYS A 120 -9.66 -9.97 0.76
CA LYS A 120 -10.80 -9.66 -0.11
C LYS A 120 -12.07 -9.60 0.73
N LEU A 121 -12.76 -8.46 0.67
CA LEU A 121 -14.09 -8.34 1.26
C LEU A 121 -15.17 -8.72 0.24
N ALA A 122 -16.22 -9.39 0.70
CA ALA A 122 -17.37 -9.73 -0.13
C ALA A 122 -18.22 -8.48 -0.38
N LEU A 123 -18.60 -8.27 -1.64
CA LEU A 123 -19.35 -7.11 -2.11
C LEU A 123 -20.56 -7.58 -2.90
N ASP A 124 -21.72 -7.01 -2.61
CA ASP A 124 -22.90 -7.11 -3.47
C ASP A 124 -22.95 -5.88 -4.36
N LEU A 125 -22.68 -6.08 -5.65
CA LEU A 125 -22.74 -5.02 -6.64
C LEU A 125 -24.20 -4.66 -6.91
N VAL A 126 -24.45 -3.37 -7.13
CA VAL A 126 -25.74 -2.88 -7.64
C VAL A 126 -25.90 -3.34 -9.09
N ASP A 127 -27.14 -3.57 -9.54
CA ASP A 127 -27.44 -4.05 -10.90
C ASP A 127 -26.81 -3.20 -12.02
N GLU A 128 -26.62 -1.91 -11.78
CA GLU A 128 -26.08 -0.93 -12.74
C GLU A 128 -24.57 -0.71 -12.59
N ALA A 129 -23.90 -1.45 -11.69
CA ALA A 129 -22.50 -1.24 -11.33
C ALA A 129 -21.57 -1.29 -12.56
N ASP A 130 -21.81 -2.20 -13.50
CA ASP A 130 -21.01 -2.34 -14.71
C ASP A 130 -21.01 -1.07 -15.57
N MET A 131 -22.20 -0.47 -15.76
CA MET A 131 -22.35 0.76 -16.54
C MET A 131 -21.74 1.96 -15.84
N ILE A 132 -21.94 2.05 -14.53
CA ILE A 132 -21.39 3.13 -13.71
C ILE A 132 -19.86 3.07 -13.70
N LEU A 133 -19.29 1.87 -13.53
CA LEU A 133 -17.84 1.66 -13.52
C LEU A 133 -17.21 2.04 -14.86
N GLU A 134 -17.84 1.67 -15.98
CA GLU A 134 -17.36 2.06 -17.32
C GLU A 134 -17.23 3.58 -17.46
N ASP A 135 -18.28 4.34 -17.09
CA ASP A 135 -18.27 5.80 -17.16
C ASP A 135 -17.21 6.43 -16.24
N ILE A 136 -17.09 5.93 -15.01
CA ILE A 136 -16.08 6.40 -14.05
C ILE A 136 -14.67 6.11 -14.58
N ILE A 137 -14.40 4.89 -15.05
CA ILE A 137 -13.09 4.47 -15.54
C ILE A 137 -12.68 5.31 -16.74
N GLN A 138 -13.60 5.56 -17.68
CA GLN A 138 -13.32 6.41 -18.83
C GLN A 138 -12.91 7.82 -18.40
N LYS A 139 -13.64 8.43 -17.47
CA LYS A 139 -13.30 9.76 -16.92
C LYS A 139 -11.95 9.79 -16.20
N LEU A 140 -11.61 8.71 -15.49
CA LEU A 140 -10.31 8.58 -14.80
C LEU A 140 -9.14 8.44 -15.79
N ILE A 141 -9.38 7.79 -16.93
CA ILE A 141 -8.39 7.68 -18.02
C ILE A 141 -8.22 9.03 -18.72
N ASP A 142 -9.32 9.68 -19.08
CA ASP A 142 -9.32 10.98 -19.76
C ASP A 142 -8.61 12.04 -18.92
N SER A 143 -8.79 11.99 -17.59
CA SER A 143 -8.12 12.87 -16.62
C SER A 143 -6.70 12.43 -16.23
N LYS A 144 -6.20 11.31 -16.79
CA LYS A 144 -4.88 10.72 -16.53
C LYS A 144 -4.61 10.38 -15.06
N GLN A 145 -5.63 9.98 -14.34
CA GLN A 145 -5.55 9.65 -12.91
C GLN A 145 -5.29 8.16 -12.66
N ILE A 146 -5.60 7.31 -13.63
CA ILE A 146 -5.25 5.88 -13.60
C ILE A 146 -4.32 5.53 -14.78
N ALA A 147 -3.40 4.60 -14.52
CA ALA A 147 -2.53 4.05 -15.55
C ALA A 147 -3.36 3.16 -16.49
N HIS A 148 -3.12 3.30 -17.78
CA HIS A 148 -3.70 2.46 -18.81
C HIS A 148 -2.65 2.24 -19.90
N ASN A 149 -2.82 1.17 -20.64
CA ASN A 149 -1.97 0.83 -21.77
C ASN A 149 -2.82 0.84 -23.05
N GLU A 150 -2.32 1.47 -24.10
CA GLU A 150 -3.04 1.58 -25.37
C GLU A 150 -3.05 0.23 -26.11
N LEU A 151 -4.24 -0.24 -26.48
CA LEU A 151 -4.46 -1.41 -27.34
C LEU A 151 -4.60 -1.01 -28.80
N SER A 152 -5.37 0.06 -29.04
CA SER A 152 -5.73 0.61 -30.34
C SER A 152 -6.06 2.10 -30.20
N VAL A 153 -6.37 2.77 -31.32
CA VAL A 153 -6.67 4.22 -31.36
C VAL A 153 -7.79 4.64 -30.39
N ASP A 154 -8.75 3.73 -30.12
CA ASP A 154 -9.89 3.99 -29.21
C ASP A 154 -10.06 2.86 -28.18
N THR A 155 -9.01 2.10 -27.85
CA THR A 155 -9.12 1.00 -26.89
C THR A 155 -7.89 0.93 -26.01
N TYR A 156 -8.13 0.68 -24.72
CA TYR A 156 -7.10 0.55 -23.70
C TYR A 156 -7.29 -0.75 -22.92
N PHE A 157 -6.24 -1.22 -22.27
CA PHE A 157 -6.33 -2.20 -21.19
C PHE A 157 -5.83 -1.60 -19.89
N LEU A 158 -6.42 -2.06 -18.80
CA LEU A 158 -5.99 -1.74 -17.44
C LEU A 158 -5.07 -2.86 -16.92
N ASP A 159 -4.08 -2.48 -16.14
CA ASP A 159 -3.27 -3.47 -15.43
C ASP A 159 -4.12 -4.19 -14.39
N LYS A 160 -3.80 -5.45 -14.14
CA LYS A 160 -4.52 -6.26 -13.15
C LYS A 160 -4.44 -5.58 -11.79
N TYR A 161 -5.60 -5.33 -11.18
CA TYR A 161 -5.74 -4.59 -9.94
C TYR A 161 -5.34 -3.11 -10.05
N THR A 162 -5.93 -2.40 -11.02
CA THR A 162 -5.76 -0.95 -11.12
C THR A 162 -6.49 -0.28 -9.94
N LEU A 163 -5.77 0.53 -9.16
CA LEU A 163 -6.31 1.23 -7.99
C LEU A 163 -7.24 2.37 -8.40
N ILE A 164 -8.42 2.44 -7.79
CA ILE A 164 -9.33 3.58 -7.94
C ILE A 164 -8.97 4.66 -6.91
N PRO A 165 -8.63 5.88 -7.34
CA PRO A 165 -8.22 6.94 -6.42
C PRO A 165 -9.37 7.56 -5.61
N TYR A 166 -10.61 7.51 -6.10
CA TYR A 166 -11.76 8.14 -5.45
C TYR A 166 -12.78 7.08 -5.07
N TYR A 167 -12.73 6.66 -3.81
CA TYR A 167 -13.73 5.81 -3.20
C TYR A 167 -14.03 6.28 -1.78
N LYS A 168 -15.17 5.83 -1.26
CA LYS A 168 -15.60 6.11 0.11
C LYS A 168 -16.48 4.97 0.60
N ILE A 169 -16.27 4.58 1.86
CA ILE A 169 -17.14 3.65 2.57
C ILE A 169 -18.01 4.46 3.52
N ARG A 170 -19.32 4.21 3.53
CA ARG A 170 -20.24 4.82 4.47
C ARG A 170 -21.47 3.94 4.67
N TYR A 171 -21.88 3.71 5.92
CA TYR A 171 -23.09 2.94 6.27
C TYR A 171 -23.12 1.53 5.64
N GLY A 172 -21.97 0.87 5.52
CA GLY A 172 -21.90 -0.44 4.85
C GLY A 172 -21.98 -0.38 3.33
N GLU A 173 -21.88 0.80 2.72
CA GLU A 173 -21.96 0.98 1.27
C GLU A 173 -20.63 1.51 0.73
N LEU A 174 -20.23 0.98 -0.43
CA LEU A 174 -19.07 1.42 -1.19
C LEU A 174 -19.50 2.39 -2.28
N PHE A 175 -18.97 3.61 -2.20
CA PHE A 175 -19.11 4.65 -3.20
C PHE A 175 -17.83 4.82 -3.98
N ILE A 176 -17.95 5.01 -5.30
CA ILE A 176 -16.83 5.24 -6.21
C ILE A 176 -17.21 6.39 -7.14
N GLY A 177 -16.24 7.20 -7.56
CA GLY A 177 -16.47 8.29 -8.51
C GLY A 177 -15.23 8.61 -9.33
N SER A 178 -15.34 9.55 -10.27
CA SER A 178 -14.18 10.15 -10.93
C SER A 178 -13.54 11.26 -10.09
N SER A 179 -14.26 11.72 -9.06
CA SER A 179 -13.83 12.66 -8.01
C SER A 179 -14.68 12.47 -6.75
N TYR A 180 -14.34 13.18 -5.66
CA TYR A 180 -15.18 13.20 -4.45
C TYR A 180 -16.54 13.91 -4.61
N LYS A 181 -16.78 14.60 -5.73
CA LYS A 181 -18.02 15.35 -5.97
C LYS A 181 -19.11 14.54 -6.67
N ASP A 182 -18.74 13.51 -7.41
CA ASP A 182 -19.61 12.68 -8.27
C ASP A 182 -19.65 11.23 -7.79
N MET A 183 -19.65 11.04 -6.48
CA MET A 183 -19.67 9.71 -5.86
C MET A 183 -20.99 8.99 -6.12
N GLN A 184 -20.91 7.77 -6.63
CA GLN A 184 -22.05 6.89 -6.88
C GLN A 184 -21.90 5.60 -6.10
N LYS A 185 -23.02 5.04 -5.61
CA LYS A 185 -23.04 3.77 -4.90
C LYS A 185 -22.79 2.64 -5.89
N ILE A 186 -21.78 1.81 -5.63
CA ILE A 186 -21.42 0.68 -6.49
C ILE A 186 -21.71 -0.66 -5.83
N ALA A 187 -21.49 -0.76 -4.52
CA ALA A 187 -21.71 -2.02 -3.82
C ALA A 187 -22.16 -1.82 -2.38
N THR A 188 -22.81 -2.85 -1.84
CA THR A 188 -23.05 -3.02 -0.41
C THR A 188 -22.02 -4.01 0.14
N ILE A 189 -21.49 -3.72 1.31
CA ILE A 189 -20.43 -4.50 1.95
C ILE A 189 -21.08 -5.35 3.04
N HIS A 190 -20.86 -6.66 2.99
CA HIS A 190 -21.34 -7.57 4.01
C HIS A 190 -20.40 -7.58 5.21
N LEU A 191 -20.84 -6.98 6.32
CA LEU A 191 -20.16 -7.08 7.61
C LEU A 191 -21.13 -7.41 8.74
N LYS A 192 -20.59 -8.06 9.78
CA LYS A 192 -21.30 -8.25 11.07
C LYS A 192 -21.17 -7.02 11.99
N GLU A 193 -20.16 -6.17 11.82
CA GLU A 193 -19.95 -4.90 12.54
C GLU A 193 -19.94 -3.68 11.61
N ASN A 194 -19.79 -2.47 12.16
CA ASN A 194 -19.90 -1.22 11.40
C ASN A 194 -18.77 -1.07 10.36
N ALA A 195 -19.14 -1.04 9.08
CA ALA A 195 -18.21 -0.89 7.96
C ALA A 195 -17.40 0.41 7.98
N ASP A 196 -17.87 1.41 8.73
CA ASP A 196 -17.24 2.73 8.82
C ASP A 196 -15.92 2.72 9.59
N ASP A 197 -15.65 1.66 10.38
CA ASP A 197 -14.43 1.49 11.15
C ASP A 197 -13.33 0.71 10.40
N LEU A 198 -13.64 0.24 9.18
CA LEU A 198 -12.67 -0.47 8.33
C LEU A 198 -11.53 0.44 7.88
N VAL A 199 -10.30 -0.10 7.86
CA VAL A 199 -9.16 0.55 7.22
C VAL A 199 -8.96 -0.05 5.82
N PRO A 200 -9.51 0.58 4.75
CA PRO A 200 -9.35 0.08 3.40
C PRO A 200 -7.91 0.26 2.91
N LEU A 201 -7.33 -0.81 2.39
CA LEU A 201 -6.04 -0.77 1.69
C LEU A 201 -6.21 -0.22 0.27
N GLY A 202 -7.37 -0.47 -0.33
CA GLY A 202 -7.71 0.09 -1.64
C GLY A 202 -8.90 -0.60 -2.30
N VAL A 203 -9.46 0.10 -3.28
CA VAL A 203 -10.47 -0.43 -4.21
C VAL A 203 -9.81 -0.63 -5.56
N PHE A 204 -9.88 -1.84 -6.08
CA PHE A 204 -9.19 -2.25 -7.30
C PHE A 204 -10.19 -2.65 -8.37
N VAL A 205 -9.93 -2.20 -9.60
CA VAL A 205 -10.65 -2.64 -10.81
C VAL A 205 -9.95 -3.85 -11.41
N LEU A 206 -10.76 -4.79 -11.87
CA LEU A 206 -10.37 -5.94 -12.68
C LEU A 206 -11.26 -6.00 -13.93
N GLY A 207 -10.79 -6.65 -14.98
CA GLY A 207 -11.54 -6.80 -16.23
C GLY A 207 -11.37 -5.60 -17.16
N GLY A 208 -12.35 -5.40 -18.05
CA GLY A 208 -12.28 -4.42 -19.13
C GLY A 208 -11.79 -4.99 -20.46
N PRO A 209 -11.43 -4.12 -21.42
CA PRO A 209 -10.94 -4.56 -22.71
C PRO A 209 -9.55 -5.18 -22.59
N TYR A 210 -9.34 -6.31 -23.25
CA TYR A 210 -8.03 -6.96 -23.33
C TYR A 210 -7.80 -7.57 -24.70
N LYS A 211 -6.53 -7.81 -25.04
CA LYS A 211 -6.13 -8.40 -26.32
C LYS A 211 -5.62 -9.80 -26.11
N LYS A 212 -6.21 -10.76 -26.82
CA LYS A 212 -5.77 -12.16 -26.84
C LYS A 212 -5.73 -12.64 -28.28
N ASP A 213 -4.59 -13.18 -28.70
CA ASP A 213 -4.37 -13.71 -30.05
C ASP A 213 -4.68 -12.71 -31.18
N GLY A 214 -4.45 -11.42 -30.93
CA GLY A 214 -4.73 -10.35 -31.91
C GLY A 214 -6.17 -9.83 -31.93
N ILE A 215 -7.08 -10.49 -31.21
CA ILE A 215 -8.49 -10.10 -31.09
C ILE A 215 -8.70 -9.33 -29.79
N ILE A 216 -9.50 -8.25 -29.86
CA ILE A 216 -9.91 -7.46 -28.71
C ILE A 216 -11.19 -8.07 -28.13
N TYR A 217 -11.14 -8.45 -26.87
CA TYR A 217 -12.27 -8.91 -26.08
C TYR A 217 -12.62 -7.85 -25.04
N LYS A 218 -13.89 -7.80 -24.62
CA LYS A 218 -14.35 -6.91 -23.56
C LYS A 218 -15.04 -7.73 -22.48
N GLU A 219 -14.46 -7.72 -21.29
CA GLU A 219 -15.07 -8.27 -20.08
C GLU A 219 -15.67 -7.14 -19.24
N PRO A 220 -16.76 -7.40 -18.49
CA PRO A 220 -17.30 -6.42 -17.55
C PRO A 220 -16.27 -6.07 -16.48
N TYR A 221 -16.32 -4.83 -16.00
CA TYR A 221 -15.45 -4.40 -14.91
C TYR A 221 -15.92 -5.01 -13.59
N ALA A 222 -15.01 -5.71 -12.92
CA ALA A 222 -15.22 -6.19 -11.57
C ALA A 222 -14.46 -5.31 -10.58
N ILE A 223 -15.00 -5.16 -9.37
CA ILE A 223 -14.33 -4.43 -8.29
C ILE A 223 -13.93 -5.36 -7.16
N GLN A 224 -12.83 -4.99 -6.50
CA GLN A 224 -12.34 -5.66 -5.31
C GLN A 224 -11.96 -4.64 -4.26
N LEU A 225 -12.63 -4.68 -3.12
CA LEU A 225 -12.21 -3.97 -1.91
C LEU A 225 -11.26 -4.87 -1.12
N ARG A 226 -10.13 -4.31 -0.70
CA ARG A 226 -9.18 -4.96 0.20
C ARG A 226 -9.01 -4.16 1.48
N VAL A 227 -8.95 -4.87 2.61
CA VAL A 227 -8.82 -4.31 3.95
C VAL A 227 -7.65 -4.97 4.68
N LYS A 228 -7.18 -4.35 5.76
CA LYS A 228 -6.11 -4.90 6.61
C LYS A 228 -6.58 -6.20 7.28
N GLU A 229 -5.69 -7.19 7.38
CA GLU A 229 -6.00 -8.56 7.84
C GLU A 229 -6.66 -8.63 9.24
N ALA A 230 -6.30 -7.71 10.15
CA ALA A 230 -6.91 -7.61 11.48
C ALA A 230 -8.42 -7.26 11.44
N ASP A 231 -8.88 -6.58 10.39
CA ASP A 231 -10.24 -6.07 10.31
C ASP A 231 -11.24 -7.14 9.82
N LYS A 232 -10.76 -8.25 9.22
CA LYS A 232 -11.64 -9.39 8.91
C LYS A 232 -11.93 -10.26 10.14
N ILE A 233 -11.04 -10.32 11.12
CA ILE A 233 -11.25 -11.11 12.34
C ILE A 233 -12.50 -10.57 13.07
N ASN A 234 -12.65 -9.25 13.16
CA ASN A 234 -13.87 -8.60 13.67
C ASN A 234 -15.11 -8.80 12.76
N ALA A 235 -14.93 -9.08 11.47
CA ALA A 235 -16.01 -9.42 10.54
C ALA A 235 -16.44 -10.90 10.60
N THR A 236 -15.62 -11.79 11.16
CA THR A 236 -15.83 -13.25 11.14
C THR A 236 -16.14 -13.84 12.53
N GLU A 237 -15.73 -13.21 13.64
CA GLU A 237 -15.73 -13.80 14.99
C GLU A 237 -17.06 -13.73 15.77
N SER A 238 -18.20 -13.85 15.10
CA SER A 238 -19.49 -14.07 15.78
C SER A 238 -20.33 -15.12 15.06
N GLU A 239 -19.84 -16.35 15.02
CA GLU A 239 -20.76 -17.49 15.02
C GLU A 239 -21.22 -17.78 16.45
N PRO A 240 -22.52 -18.05 16.67
CA PRO A 240 -23.01 -18.38 18.00
C PRO A 240 -22.43 -19.73 18.41
N THR A 241 -21.73 -19.74 19.55
CA THR A 241 -21.41 -20.95 20.30
C THR A 241 -22.74 -21.62 20.68
N THR A 242 -23.17 -22.60 19.88
CA THR A 242 -24.11 -23.60 20.39
C THR A 242 -23.28 -24.52 21.26
N SER A 243 -23.49 -24.37 22.56
CA SER A 243 -23.04 -25.25 23.62
C SER A 243 -23.22 -26.73 23.26
N ASP A 244 -22.11 -27.48 23.26
CA ASP A 244 -22.12 -28.89 23.65
C ASP A 244 -20.87 -29.16 24.50
N THR A 245 -21.08 -29.15 25.82
CA THR A 245 -20.09 -29.60 26.79
C THR A 245 -20.16 -31.12 26.88
N THR A 246 -19.09 -31.75 26.40
CA THR A 246 -18.31 -32.83 27.02
C THR A 246 -19.04 -33.99 27.73
N ILE A 247 -18.99 -35.14 27.05
CA ILE A 247 -18.75 -36.52 27.54
C ILE A 247 -18.50 -36.68 29.06
N ALA A 248 -19.27 -37.55 29.71
CA ALA A 248 -18.78 -38.37 30.81
C ALA A 248 -19.43 -39.77 30.82
N ASN A 249 -18.54 -40.75 30.94
CA ASN A 249 -18.75 -42.18 30.90
C ASN A 249 -19.24 -42.74 32.24
N ASN A 250 -19.99 -43.85 32.15
CA ASN A 250 -19.94 -45.03 33.03
C ASN A 250 -20.60 -44.97 34.43
N LYS A 251 -21.61 -45.85 34.61
CA LYS A 251 -21.60 -47.01 35.54
C LYS A 251 -22.87 -47.15 36.40
N ASN A 252 -23.48 -48.32 36.23
CA ASN A 252 -24.19 -49.15 37.22
C ASN A 252 -25.60 -48.79 37.73
N ASP A 253 -26.44 -49.81 37.56
CA ASP A 253 -27.23 -50.50 38.58
C ASP A 253 -28.69 -50.11 38.85
N THR A 254 -29.51 -51.17 38.70
CA THR A 254 -30.72 -51.58 39.43
C THR A 254 -32.11 -51.00 39.09
N ASN A 255 -32.96 -51.95 38.69
CA ASN A 255 -34.32 -52.25 39.15
C ASN A 255 -35.57 -51.44 38.71
N ASP A 256 -36.49 -52.26 38.19
CA ASP A 256 -37.89 -52.43 38.60
C ASP A 256 -39.04 -51.75 37.84
N ASN A 257 -39.98 -52.64 37.47
CA ASN A 257 -41.43 -52.49 37.25
C ASN A 257 -41.84 -51.75 35.96
N HIS A 258 -42.70 -52.27 35.09
CA HIS A 258 -43.77 -53.26 35.21
C HIS A 258 -44.10 -53.81 33.81
#